data_AF-A0AAW9YB86-F1
#
_entry.id   AF-A0AAW9YB86-F1
#
_cell.length_a   1.000
_cell.length_b   1.000
_cell.length_c   1.000
_cell.angle_alpha   90.00
_cell.angle_beta   90.00
_cell.angle_gamma   90.00
#
_symmetry.space_group_name_H-M   'P 1'
#
loop_
_entity.id
_entity.type
_entity.pdbx_description
1 polymer ?
#
loop_
_entity_poly.entity_id
_entity_poly.type
_entity_poly.pdbx_seq_one_letter_code
_entity_poly.pdbx_strand_id
1 'polypeptide(L)'
;MKFLDKFGLKPLSFELEGETVYYKQISYNLAVAITHEYNDIMRQLIIIRHCLCEEDGSMVFHEDTDLAEIGDKLPFEIISLIATEISNSSGPKVRDEQLKKKHKS
;
A
#
# COMPACT_ATOMS: atom_id res chain seq x y z
N MET A 1 -12.97 16.78 11.84
CA MET A 1 -13.25 15.87 10.71
C MET A 1 -12.08 15.99 9.74
N LYS A 2 -11.26 14.93 9.60
CA LYS A 2 -10.05 14.98 8.77
C LYS A 2 -10.46 14.91 7.29
N PHE A 3 -9.85 15.73 6.43
CA PHE A 3 -10.15 15.91 5.00
C PHE A 3 -10.34 14.61 4.19
N LEU A 4 -9.72 13.52 4.63
CA LEU A 4 -9.73 12.20 4.00
C LEU A 4 -11.11 11.51 4.04
N ASP A 5 -11.91 11.72 5.09
CA ASP A 5 -13.26 11.13 5.21
C ASP A 5 -14.23 11.66 4.14
N LYS A 6 -14.01 12.91 3.70
CA LYS A 6 -14.86 13.60 2.72
C LYS A 6 -14.76 13.02 1.31
N PHE A 7 -13.66 12.31 1.00
CA PHE A 7 -13.41 11.71 -0.31
C PHE A 7 -13.51 10.18 -0.31
N GLY A 8 -13.85 9.57 0.83
CA GLY A 8 -14.06 8.12 0.93
C GLY A 8 -12.82 7.27 0.64
N LEU A 9 -11.62 7.83 0.79
CA LEU A 9 -10.35 7.14 0.60
C LEU A 9 -9.93 6.46 1.91
N LYS A 10 -10.77 5.56 2.42
CA LYS A 10 -10.39 4.70 3.53
C LYS A 10 -9.28 3.75 3.09
N PRO A 11 -8.33 3.40 3.97
CA PRO A 11 -7.40 2.31 3.73
C PRO A 11 -8.13 1.03 3.33
N LEU A 12 -7.51 0.27 2.42
CA LEU A 12 -7.87 -1.11 2.17
C LEU A 12 -7.23 -1.98 3.24
N SER A 13 -7.74 -3.20 3.41
CA SER A 13 -7.14 -4.16 4.32
C SER A 13 -7.20 -5.59 3.79
N PHE A 14 -6.32 -6.43 4.32
CA PHE A 14 -6.31 -7.87 4.13
C PHE A 14 -5.80 -8.56 5.41
N GLU A 15 -6.08 -9.85 5.54
CA GLU A 15 -5.61 -10.66 6.67
C GLU A 15 -4.26 -11.31 6.33
N LEU A 16 -3.30 -11.17 7.24
CA LEU A 16 -1.98 -11.80 7.17
C LEU A 16 -1.67 -12.42 8.53
N GLU A 17 -1.53 -13.75 8.57
CA GLU A 17 -1.20 -14.50 9.81
C GLU A 17 -2.16 -14.26 11.00
N GLY A 18 -3.39 -13.86 10.73
CA GLY A 18 -4.39 -13.54 11.75
C GLY A 18 -4.36 -12.08 12.24
N GLU A 19 -3.55 -11.24 11.60
CA GLU A 19 -3.53 -9.79 11.80
C GLU A 19 -4.12 -9.07 10.58
N THR A 20 -4.92 -8.04 10.84
CA THR A 20 -5.45 -7.17 9.79
C THR A 20 -4.38 -6.15 9.40
N VAL A 21 -3.92 -6.21 8.15
CA VAL A 21 -2.96 -5.26 7.58
C VAL A 21 -3.71 -4.22 6.78
N TYR A 22 -3.47 -2.93 7.07
CA TYR A 22 -4.09 -1.81 6.36
C TYR A 22 -3.10 -1.15 5.40
N TYR A 23 -3.60 -0.73 4.23
CA TYR A 23 -2.76 -0.13 3.21
C TYR A 23 -3.52 0.85 2.31
N LYS A 24 -2.76 1.73 1.67
CA LYS A 24 -3.21 2.59 0.57
C LYS A 24 -2.77 2.01 -0.76
N GLN A 25 -3.60 2.20 -1.79
CA GLN A 25 -3.21 1.86 -3.15
C GLN A 25 -2.05 2.73 -3.64
N ILE A 26 -1.27 2.20 -4.57
CA ILE A 26 -0.16 2.90 -5.22
C ILE A 26 -0.71 4.10 -5.99
N SER A 27 -0.24 5.29 -5.63
CA SER A 27 -0.57 6.52 -6.36
C SER A 27 0.13 6.54 -7.72
N TYR A 28 -0.38 7.33 -8.67
CA TYR A 28 0.25 7.46 -9.99
C TYR A 28 1.72 7.93 -9.89
N ASN A 29 2.01 8.89 -9.04
CA ASN A 29 3.37 9.40 -8.86
C ASN A 29 4.30 8.32 -8.27
N LEU A 30 3.80 7.53 -7.31
CA LEU A 30 4.53 6.40 -6.77
C LEU A 30 4.76 5.33 -7.85
N ALA A 31 3.75 5.02 -8.66
CA ALA A 31 3.86 4.10 -9.78
C ALA A 31 4.97 4.51 -10.76
N VAL A 32 5.04 5.79 -11.12
CA VAL A 32 6.12 6.32 -11.98
C VAL A 32 7.48 6.14 -11.29
N ALA A 33 7.60 6.49 -10.02
CA ALA A 33 8.86 6.34 -9.28
C ALA A 33 9.34 4.88 -9.23
N ILE A 34 8.45 3.93 -8.91
CA ILE A 34 8.81 2.50 -8.80
C ILE A 34 9.15 1.87 -10.16
N THR A 35 8.63 2.40 -11.28
CA THR A 35 8.96 1.88 -12.62
C THR A 35 10.40 2.17 -13.04
N HIS A 36 11.04 3.15 -12.42
CA HIS A 36 12.44 3.48 -12.64
C HIS A 36 13.39 2.76 -11.66
N GLU A 37 12.86 2.05 -10.67
CA GLU A 37 13.65 1.25 -9.74
C GLU A 37 13.74 -0.19 -10.26
N TYR A 38 14.93 -0.63 -10.68
CA TYR A 38 15.18 -1.95 -11.25
C TYR A 38 15.46 -3.02 -10.19
N ASN A 39 15.75 -2.63 -8.96
CA ASN A 39 15.91 -3.56 -7.85
C ASN A 39 14.55 -3.86 -7.22
N ASP A 40 14.06 -5.09 -7.40
CA ASP A 40 12.77 -5.53 -6.87
C ASP A 40 12.68 -5.42 -5.35
N ILE A 41 13.77 -5.63 -4.62
CA ILE A 41 13.80 -5.48 -3.15
C ILE A 41 13.59 -4.01 -2.77
N MET A 42 14.30 -3.10 -3.44
CA MET A 42 14.13 -1.66 -3.21
C MET A 42 12.71 -1.22 -3.57
N ARG A 43 12.14 -1.78 -4.65
CA ARG A 43 10.75 -1.51 -5.05
C ARG A 43 9.77 -1.94 -3.96
N GLN A 44 9.94 -3.13 -3.38
CA GLN A 44 9.10 -3.62 -2.30
C GLN A 44 9.19 -2.71 -1.07
N LEU A 45 10.40 -2.31 -0.65
CA LEU A 45 10.60 -1.40 0.48
C LEU A 45 9.96 -0.03 0.24
N ILE A 46 10.07 0.50 -0.99
CA ILE A 46 9.42 1.76 -1.39
C ILE A 46 7.89 1.64 -1.29
N ILE A 47 7.31 0.52 -1.74
CA ILE A 47 5.88 0.26 -1.62
C ILE A 47 5.47 0.23 -0.15
N ILE A 48 6.18 -0.53 0.69
CA ILE A 48 5.89 -0.59 2.14
C ILE A 48 5.92 0.81 2.77
N ARG A 49 6.98 1.59 2.52
CA ARG A 49 7.12 2.94 3.08
C ARG A 49 5.92 3.85 2.76
N HIS A 50 5.45 3.78 1.52
CA HIS A 50 4.48 4.75 0.99
C HIS A 50 3.03 4.25 0.99
N CYS A 51 2.81 2.97 1.25
CA CYS A 51 1.48 2.36 1.19
C CYS A 51 1.05 1.70 2.49
N LEU A 52 1.95 1.20 3.33
CA LEU A 52 1.57 0.60 4.62
C LEU A 52 1.09 1.68 5.58
N CYS A 53 -0.12 1.52 6.12
CA CYS A 53 -0.73 2.50 6.99
C CYS A 53 -1.48 1.84 8.15
N GLU A 54 -1.81 2.62 9.17
CA GLU A 54 -2.71 2.24 10.23
C GLU A 54 -4.17 2.24 9.74
N GLU A 55 -5.09 1.72 10.55
CA GLU A 55 -6.54 1.71 10.25
C GLU A 55 -7.10 3.11 9.96
N ASP A 56 -6.58 4.14 10.65
CA ASP A 56 -6.99 5.54 10.46
C ASP A 56 -6.36 6.19 9.20
N GLY A 57 -5.51 5.46 8.49
CA GLY A 57 -4.82 5.87 7.29
C GLY A 57 -3.57 6.71 7.53
N SER A 58 -3.09 6.87 8.77
CA SER A 58 -1.75 7.39 9.05
C SER A 58 -0.67 6.40 8.59
N MET A 59 0.45 6.89 8.08
CA MET A 59 1.50 6.02 7.52
C MET A 59 2.29 5.35 8.63
N VAL A 60 2.57 4.04 8.50
CA VAL A 60 3.40 3.29 9.48
C VAL A 60 4.85 3.80 9.46
N PHE A 61 5.33 4.18 8.27
CA PHE A 61 6.65 4.75 8.07
C PHE A 61 6.53 6.19 7.60
N HIS A 62 7.40 7.06 8.11
CA HIS A 62 7.51 8.42 7.59
C HIS A 62 8.09 8.37 6.16
N GLU A 63 7.76 9.34 5.31
CA GLU A 63 8.25 9.40 3.93
C GLU A 63 9.79 9.46 3.83
N ASP A 64 10.42 10.04 4.85
CA ASP A 64 11.88 10.17 5.00
C ASP A 64 12.55 8.96 5.67
N THR A 65 11.78 7.93 6.05
CA THR A 65 12.36 6.72 6.66
C THR A 65 13.30 6.05 5.66
N ASP A 66 14.51 5.71 6.12
CA ASP A 66 15.47 4.94 5.32
C ASP A 66 14.88 3.57 5.00
N LEU A 67 15.06 3.10 3.76
CA LEU A 67 14.58 1.80 3.33
C LEU A 67 15.28 0.66 4.09
N ALA A 68 16.53 0.86 4.52
CA ALA A 68 17.24 -0.11 5.35
C ALA A 68 16.54 -0.32 6.71
N GLU A 69 16.07 0.76 7.35
CA GLU A 69 15.34 0.66 8.62
C GLU A 69 14.01 -0.10 8.48
N ILE A 70 13.38 -0.05 7.32
CA ILE A 70 12.17 -0.84 7.03
C ILE A 70 12.54 -2.33 6.93
N GLY A 71 13.65 -2.63 6.25
CA GLY A 71 14.16 -4.00 6.11
C GLY A 71 14.56 -4.64 7.44
N ASP A 72 15.01 -3.85 8.41
CA ASP A 72 15.35 -4.35 9.76
C ASP A 72 14.13 -4.57 10.66
N LYS A 73 13.01 -3.91 10.37
CA LYS A 73 11.78 -3.95 11.19
C LYS A 73 10.82 -5.07 10.82
N LEU A 74 10.84 -5.50 9.57
CA LEU A 74 9.91 -6.50 9.06
C LEU A 74 10.68 -7.65 8.39
N PRO A 75 10.28 -8.92 8.61
CA PRO A 75 10.87 -10.04 7.89
C PRO A 75 10.70 -9.85 6.37
N PHE A 76 11.70 -10.29 5.61
CA PHE A 76 11.69 -10.22 4.14
C PHE A 76 10.43 -10.82 3.52
N GLU A 77 9.98 -11.96 4.04
CA GLU A 77 8.79 -12.66 3.57
C GLU A 77 7.52 -11.81 3.75
N ILE A 78 7.39 -11.15 4.90
CA ILE A 78 6.28 -10.26 5.22
C ILE A 78 6.29 -9.02 4.32
N ILE A 79 7.46 -8.40 4.11
CA ILE A 79 7.63 -7.29 3.16
C ILE A 79 7.17 -7.70 1.77
N SER A 80 7.63 -8.86 1.28
CA SER A 80 7.31 -9.35 -0.04
C SER A 80 5.82 -9.65 -0.20
N LEU A 81 5.17 -10.23 0.81
CA LEU A 81 3.73 -10.54 0.79
C LEU A 81 2.89 -9.27 0.75
N ILE A 82 3.15 -8.33 1.67
CA ILE A 82 2.41 -7.06 1.74
C ILE A 82 2.61 -6.25 0.46
N ALA A 83 3.85 -6.10 -0.03
CA ALA A 83 4.12 -5.33 -1.24
C ALA A 83 3.45 -5.94 -2.49
N THR A 84 3.39 -7.27 -2.56
CA THR A 84 2.68 -8.00 -3.63
C THR A 84 1.18 -7.73 -3.58
N GLU A 85 0.55 -7.81 -2.41
CA GLU A 85 -0.88 -7.57 -2.25
C GLU A 85 -1.25 -6.12 -2.62
N ILE A 86 -0.45 -5.16 -2.16
CA ILE A 86 -0.62 -3.73 -2.51
C ILE A 86 -0.50 -3.53 -4.04
N SER A 87 0.47 -4.19 -4.68
CA SER A 87 0.67 -4.09 -6.12
C SER A 87 -0.52 -4.65 -6.90
N ASN A 88 -1.02 -5.83 -6.51
CA ASN A 88 -2.14 -6.49 -7.14
C ASN A 88 -3.43 -5.67 -7.02
N SER A 89 -3.71 -5.15 -5.82
CA SER A 89 -4.88 -4.33 -5.53
C SER A 89 -4.87 -2.93 -6.16
N SER A 90 -3.69 -2.45 -6.59
CA SER A 90 -3.52 -1.15 -7.25
C SER A 90 -3.64 -1.21 -8.77
N GLY A 91 -3.72 -2.41 -9.35
CA GLY A 91 -3.81 -2.61 -10.79
C GLY A 91 -5.16 -2.17 -11.41
N PRO A 92 -5.19 -1.85 -12.72
CA PRO A 92 -6.38 -1.34 -13.40
C PRO A 92 -7.58 -2.30 -13.35
N LYS A 93 -7.33 -3.63 -13.37
CA LYS A 93 -8.39 -4.65 -13.32
C LYS A 93 -9.19 -4.61 -12.01
N VAL A 94 -8.53 -4.32 -10.88
CA VAL A 94 -9.19 -4.26 -9.56
C VAL A 94 -10.03 -2.98 -9.43
N ARG A 95 -9.58 -1.89 -10.03
CA ARG A 95 -10.31 -0.61 -10.05
C ARG A 95 -11.65 -0.72 -10.79
N ASP A 96 -11.69 -1.45 -11.91
CA ASP A 96 -12.94 -1.69 -12.66
C ASP A 96 -13.97 -2.52 -11.86
N GLU A 97 -13.51 -3.50 -11.08
CA GLU A 97 -14.39 -4.31 -10.22
C GLU A 97 -14.96 -3.52 -9.04
N GLN A 98 -14.16 -2.64 -8.44
CA GLN A 98 -14.62 -1.73 -7.38
C GLN A 98 -15.64 -0.71 -7.90
N LEU A 99 -15.45 -0.17 -9.11
CA LEU A 99 -16.41 0.74 -9.76
C LEU A 99 -17.74 0.05 -10.09
N LYS A 100 -17.70 -1.22 -10.53
CA LYS A 100 -18.91 -2.02 -10.79
C LYS A 100 -19.74 -2.28 -9.53
N LYS A 101 -19.10 -2.47 -8.37
CA LYS A 101 -19.80 -2.61 -7.08
C LYS A 101 -20.48 -1.30 -6.64
N LYS A 102 -19.87 -0.15 -6.90
CA LYS A 102 -20.43 1.18 -6.58
C LYS A 102 -21.66 1.56 -7.39
N HIS A 103 -21.78 1.08 -8.63
CA HIS A 103 -22.95 1.36 -9.49
C HIS A 103 -24.15 0.45 -9.28
N LYS A 104 -24.04 -0.57 -8.42
CA LYS A 104 -25.14 -1.49 -8.09
C LYS A 104 -25.80 -1.23 -6.73
N SER A 105 -25.45 -0.12 -6.07
CA SER A 105 -26.01 0.26 -4.75
C SER A 105 -26.84 1.52 -4.83
#